data_AF-A0A945NGN2-F1
#
_entry.id   AF-A0A945NGN2-F1
#
_cell.length_a   1.000
_cell.length_b   1.000
_cell.length_c   1.000
_cell.angle_alpha   90.00
_cell.angle_beta   90.00
_cell.angle_gamma   90.00
#
_symmetry.space_group_name_H-M   'P 1'
#
loop_
_entity.id
_entity.type
_entity.pdbx_description
1 polymer ?
#
loop_
_entity_poly.entity_id
_entity_poly.type
_entity_poly.pdbx_seq_one_letter_code
_entity_poly.pdbx_strand_id
1 'polypeptide(L)'
;KEIEATDFDYVISGHGPHTQPAIDPANVVKEQRVYLEDLMAAVKTAMDSGTHSPDALQKTVKIPKYEHWRSYKKWLPMNIERIWAFYHMGW
;
A
#
# COMPACT_ATOMS: atom_id res chain seq x y z
N LYS A 1 -14.28 0.78 0.33
CA LYS A 1 -15.00 1.43 1.45
C LYS A 1 -16.20 0.62 1.93
N GLU A 2 -16.81 -0.24 1.11
CA GLU A 2 -17.93 -1.11 1.51
C GLU A 2 -17.64 -1.96 2.76
N ILE A 3 -16.45 -2.57 2.83
CA ILE A 3 -16.03 -3.37 4.00
C ILE A 3 -15.96 -2.51 5.27
N GLU A 4 -15.43 -1.28 5.20
CA GLU A 4 -15.38 -0.38 6.36
C GLU A 4 -16.78 0.06 6.85
N ALA A 5 -17.82 -0.11 6.03
CA ALA A 5 -19.19 0.26 6.37
C ALA A 5 -19.97 -0.88 7.05
N THR A 6 -19.41 -2.09 7.12
CA THR A 6 -20.02 -3.20 7.87
C THR A 6 -19.74 -3.08 9.37
N ASP A 7 -20.55 -3.75 10.19
CA ASP A 7 -20.35 -3.80 11.64
C ASP A 7 -19.44 -4.98 12.04
N PHE A 8 -18.21 -4.69 12.45
CA PHE A 8 -17.22 -5.68 12.86
C PHE A 8 -16.16 -5.06 13.78
N ASP A 9 -15.74 -5.81 14.79
CA ASP A 9 -14.70 -5.39 15.73
C ASP A 9 -13.29 -5.84 15.29
N TYR A 10 -13.20 -6.99 14.61
CA TYR A 10 -11.95 -7.63 14.22
C TYR A 10 -12.04 -8.25 12.83
N VAL A 11 -10.88 -8.44 12.21
CA VAL A 11 -10.72 -9.19 10.96
C VAL A 11 -9.77 -10.36 11.16
N ILE A 12 -10.05 -11.48 10.48
CA ILE A 12 -9.12 -12.59 10.38
C ILE A 12 -8.35 -12.42 9.06
N SER A 13 -7.10 -11.97 9.16
CA SER A 13 -6.21 -11.76 8.03
C SER A 13 -5.75 -13.10 7.44
N GLY A 14 -5.55 -13.15 6.12
CA GLY A 14 -5.08 -14.37 5.45
C GLY A 14 -3.67 -14.82 5.89
N HIS A 15 -2.87 -13.89 6.43
CA HIS A 15 -1.56 -14.14 7.00
C HIS A 15 -1.37 -13.35 8.29
N GLY A 16 -0.64 -13.92 9.24
CA GLY A 16 -0.27 -13.28 10.51
C GLY A 16 1.06 -13.83 11.03
N PRO A 17 1.49 -13.42 12.24
CA PRO A 17 2.66 -14.01 12.90
C PRO A 17 2.50 -15.52 13.07
N HIS A 18 3.56 -16.30 12.84
CA HIS A 18 3.50 -17.77 12.98
C HIS A 18 3.10 -18.23 14.40
N THR A 19 3.34 -17.40 15.41
CA THR A 19 3.14 -17.73 16.82
C THR A 19 1.82 -17.23 17.40
N GLN A 20 0.96 -16.56 16.61
CA GLN A 20 -0.27 -15.93 17.09
C GLN A 20 -1.39 -16.04 16.05
N PRO A 21 -2.67 -16.04 16.45
CA PRO A 21 -3.78 -15.92 15.51
C PRO A 21 -3.64 -14.64 14.67
N ALA A 22 -3.98 -14.73 13.38
CA ALA A 22 -4.01 -13.59 12.46
C ALA A 22 -5.27 -12.73 12.67
N ILE A 23 -5.50 -12.28 13.90
CA ILE A 23 -6.65 -11.45 14.27
C ILE A 23 -6.17 -10.02 14.46
N ASP A 24 -6.72 -9.12 13.66
CA ASP A 24 -6.40 -7.69 13.69
C ASP A 24 -7.65 -6.87 14.03
N PRO A 25 -7.50 -5.69 14.65
CA PRO A 25 -8.62 -4.79 14.92
C PRO A 25 -9.18 -4.20 13.61
N ALA A 26 -10.48 -3.88 13.58
CA ALA A 26 -11.17 -3.42 12.37
C ALA A 26 -10.52 -2.21 11.65
N ASN A 27 -9.80 -1.34 12.38
CA ASN A 27 -9.12 -0.19 11.80
C ASN A 27 -8.05 -0.56 10.75
N VAL A 28 -7.50 -1.78 10.77
CA VAL A 28 -6.51 -2.18 9.76
C VAL A 28 -7.09 -2.14 8.34
N VAL A 29 -8.39 -2.39 8.16
CA VAL A 29 -9.05 -2.30 6.84
C VAL A 29 -8.92 -0.89 6.28
N LYS A 30 -9.20 0.11 7.12
CA LYS A 30 -9.07 1.52 6.76
C LYS A 30 -7.61 1.90 6.51
N GLU A 31 -6.69 1.45 7.36
CA GLU A 31 -5.26 1.73 7.21
C GLU A 31 -4.69 1.17 5.90
N GLN A 32 -5.06 -0.06 5.54
CA GLN A 32 -4.64 -0.67 4.27
C GLN A 32 -5.23 0.07 3.06
N ARG A 33 -6.53 0.44 3.10
CA ARG A 33 -7.12 1.26 2.03
C ARG A 33 -6.40 2.59 1.87
N VAL A 34 -6.20 3.33 2.97
CA VAL A 34 -5.54 4.64 2.94
C VAL A 34 -4.10 4.52 2.47
N TYR A 35 -3.38 3.46 2.84
CA TYR A 35 -2.05 3.17 2.29
C TYR A 35 -2.08 3.02 0.77
N LEU A 36 -3.04 2.26 0.22
CA LEU A 36 -3.18 2.09 -1.23
C LEU A 36 -3.51 3.41 -1.93
N GLU A 37 -4.40 4.23 -1.37
CA GLU A 37 -4.74 5.56 -1.91
C GLU A 37 -3.52 6.49 -1.90
N ASP A 38 -2.79 6.57 -0.78
CA ASP A 38 -1.58 7.38 -0.63
C ASP A 38 -0.49 6.91 -1.62
N LEU A 39 -0.31 5.59 -1.77
CA LEU A 39 0.62 5.00 -2.73
C LEU A 39 0.24 5.35 -4.18
N MET A 40 -1.03 5.17 -4.54
CA MET A 40 -1.54 5.51 -5.86
C MET A 40 -1.35 6.98 -6.20
N ALA A 41 -1.62 7.87 -5.24
CA ALA A 41 -1.42 9.31 -5.39
C ALA A 41 0.06 9.69 -5.52
N ALA A 42 0.94 9.11 -4.70
CA ALA A 42 2.36 9.41 -4.72
C ALA A 42 3.02 8.99 -6.04
N VAL A 43 2.72 7.77 -6.52
CA VAL A 43 3.23 7.27 -7.81
C VAL A 43 2.68 8.10 -8.96
N LYS A 44 1.36 8.37 -8.97
CA LYS A 44 0.75 9.19 -10.02
C LYS A 44 1.34 10.61 -10.07
N THR A 45 1.54 11.24 -8.92
CA THR A 45 2.17 12.58 -8.83
C THR A 45 3.57 12.58 -9.44
N ALA A 46 4.38 11.56 -9.13
CA ALA A 46 5.72 11.44 -9.69
C ALA A 46 5.69 11.18 -11.22
N MET A 47 4.74 10.37 -11.70
CA MET A 47 4.52 10.15 -13.14
C MET A 47 4.05 11.43 -13.85
N ASP A 48 3.09 12.16 -13.28
CA ASP A 48 2.57 13.42 -13.84
C ASP A 48 3.66 14.52 -13.86
N SER A 49 4.66 14.43 -12.98
CA SER A 49 5.86 15.30 -13.01
C SER A 49 6.91 14.90 -14.04
N GLY A 50 6.66 13.83 -14.82
CA GLY A 50 7.49 13.37 -15.93
C GLY A 50 8.39 12.17 -15.63
N THR A 51 8.35 11.62 -14.41
CA THR A 51 9.14 10.42 -14.06
C THR A 51 8.37 9.16 -14.44
N HIS A 52 8.68 8.56 -15.58
CA HIS A 52 7.99 7.35 -16.06
C HIS A 52 8.80 6.05 -15.96
N SER A 53 10.08 6.12 -15.56
CA SER A 53 10.89 4.92 -15.35
C SER A 53 10.50 4.23 -14.02
N PRO A 54 10.16 2.93 -14.02
CA PRO A 54 9.83 2.21 -12.79
C PRO A 54 11.01 2.22 -11.80
N ASP A 55 12.23 2.00 -12.28
CA ASP A 55 13.45 2.05 -11.45
C ASP A 55 13.67 3.41 -10.80
N ALA A 56 13.39 4.50 -11.53
CA ALA A 56 13.51 5.85 -10.99
C ALA A 56 12.45 6.09 -9.91
N LEU A 57 11.19 5.71 -10.16
CA LEU A 57 10.09 5.83 -9.21
C LEU A 57 10.36 5.06 -7.90
N GLN A 58 10.87 3.83 -7.99
CA GLN A 58 11.22 3.03 -6.81
C GLN A 58 12.27 3.71 -5.91
N LYS A 59 13.20 4.46 -6.52
CA LYS A 59 14.26 5.18 -5.79
C LYS A 59 13.74 6.49 -5.18
N THR A 60 12.90 7.23 -5.89
CA THR A 60 12.52 8.61 -5.52
C THR A 60 11.21 8.71 -4.75
N VAL A 61 10.21 7.87 -5.05
CA VAL A 61 8.93 7.90 -4.35
C VAL A 61 9.11 7.38 -2.93
N LYS A 62 8.62 8.16 -1.95
CA LYS A 62 8.62 7.85 -0.52
C LYS A 62 7.25 8.19 0.06
N ILE A 63 6.85 7.45 1.09
CA ILE A 63 5.64 7.73 1.86
C ILE A 63 5.99 7.65 3.35
N PRO A 64 6.66 8.69 3.90
CA PRO A 64 7.28 8.63 5.23
C PRO A 64 6.34 8.23 6.37
N LYS A 65 5.05 8.54 6.22
CA LYS A 65 3.95 8.11 7.10
C LYS A 65 3.98 6.63 7.45
N TYR A 66 4.47 5.76 6.56
CA TYR A 66 4.48 4.31 6.71
C TYR A 66 5.87 3.72 6.97
N GLU A 67 6.90 4.53 7.18
CA GLU A 67 8.29 4.06 7.34
C GLU A 67 8.51 3.10 8.52
N HIS A 68 7.67 3.21 9.54
CA HIS A 68 7.71 2.38 10.73
C HIS A 68 7.09 0.98 10.52
N TRP A 69 6.42 0.72 9.39
CA TRP A 69 5.81 -0.58 9.11
C TRP A 69 6.88 -1.65 8.86
N ARG A 70 6.64 -2.85 9.42
CA ARG A 70 7.60 -3.98 9.51
C ARG A 70 8.35 -4.29 8.21
N SER A 71 7.72 -4.10 7.05
CA SER A 71 8.31 -4.44 5.75
C SER A 71 8.31 -3.28 4.75
N TYR A 72 8.14 -2.04 5.21
CA TYR A 72 8.08 -0.85 4.36
C TYR A 72 9.24 -0.78 3.36
N LYS A 73 10.50 -0.86 3.84
CA LYS A 73 11.69 -0.76 2.98
C LYS A 73 11.76 -1.85 1.91
N LYS A 74 11.25 -3.04 2.22
CA LYS A 74 11.26 -4.19 1.30
C LYS A 74 10.11 -4.09 0.29
N TRP A 75 8.91 -3.75 0.76
CA TRP A 75 7.68 -3.82 -0.04
C TRP A 75 7.39 -2.57 -0.84
N LEU A 76 7.79 -1.39 -0.36
CA LEU A 76 7.48 -0.14 -1.04
C LEU A 76 7.95 -0.13 -2.51
N PRO A 77 9.18 -0.55 -2.87
CA PRO A 77 9.60 -0.59 -4.28
C PRO A 77 8.70 -1.47 -5.15
N MET A 78 8.35 -2.67 -4.68
CA MET A 78 7.47 -3.60 -5.42
C MET A 78 6.05 -3.03 -5.57
N ASN A 79 5.54 -2.38 -4.53
CA ASN A 79 4.23 -1.75 -4.55
C ASN A 79 4.20 -0.55 -5.50
N ILE A 80 5.27 0.27 -5.53
CA ILE A 80 5.43 1.36 -6.50
C ILE A 80 5.40 0.80 -7.93
N GLU A 81 6.14 -0.26 -8.20
CA GLU A 81 6.17 -0.89 -9.52
C GLU A 81 4.79 -1.39 -9.94
N ARG A 82 4.04 -2.03 -9.04
CA ARG A 82 2.68 -2.51 -9.33
C ARG A 82 1.72 -1.38 -9.69
N ILE A 83 1.81 -0.24 -9.01
CA ILE A 83 0.99 0.94 -9.29
C ILE A 83 1.42 1.63 -10.58
N TRP A 84 2.73 1.75 -10.81
CA TRP A 84 3.25 2.22 -12.09
C TRP A 84 2.71 1.38 -13.25
N ALA A 85 2.76 0.05 -13.14
CA ALA A 85 2.25 -0.87 -14.16
C ALA A 85 0.75 -0.66 -14.41
N PHE A 86 -0.05 -0.46 -13.35
CA PHE A 86 -1.47 -0.13 -13.48
C PHE A 86 -1.71 1.13 -14.32
N TYR A 87 -0.96 2.21 -14.09
CA TYR A 87 -1.13 3.45 -14.86
C TYR A 87 -0.49 3.42 -16.25
N HIS A 88 0.59 2.65 -16.44
CA HIS A 88 1.36 2.64 -17.68
C HIS A 88 0.85 1.60 -18.69
N MET A 89 0.47 0.41 -18.20
CA MET A 89 0.12 -0.75 -19.03
C MET A 89 -1.39 -1.03 -19.05
N GLY A 90 -2.15 -0.45 -18.12
CA GLY A 90 -3.56 -0.79 -17.90
C GLY A 90 -3.74 -2.01 -17.00
N TRP A 91 -4.92 -2.62 -17.07
CA TRP A 91 -5.28 -3.86 -16.37
C TRP A 91 -4.99 -5.09 -17.22
#